data_AF-A0A7X9L0B7-F1
#
_entry.id   AF-A0A7X9L0B7-F1
#
_cell.length_a   1.000
_cell.length_b   1.000
_cell.length_c   1.000
_cell.angle_alpha   90.00
_cell.angle_beta   90.00
_cell.angle_gamma   90.00
#
_symmetry.space_group_name_H-M   'P 1'
#
loop_
_entity.id
_entity.type
_entity.pdbx_description
1 polymer ?
#
loop_
_entity_poly.entity_id
_entity_poly.type
_entity_poly.pdbx_seq_one_letter_code
_entity_poly.pdbx_strand_id
1 'polypeptide(L)'
;MKKFLALLLIILLFLPNLAFAEDALQVVDSNIFIVGKNYGLYFAKVENKSDKPVLYEDGVLDMLDEKGNIVSSDKYIMPRQYHGIINPGEYAYIKTTLSGDSANVNLKTQLNIKSRESKNEYAVFESETTFKYASPYGNNYIYATFTNTSDKTLYGIGCSAALYDADGKIIFCDDKWILEIGVHPNTSTTVRFDIHSSLLDYFKENNIVPVKADAVIRYAIKDDNIIY
;
A
#
# COMPACT_ATOMS: atom_id res chain seq x y z
N MET A 1 -24.23 -50.94 6.24
CA MET A 1 -24.12 -49.59 6.82
C MET A 1 -22.71 -49.26 7.31
N LYS A 2 -22.09 -50.03 8.23
CA LYS A 2 -20.73 -49.73 8.75
C LYS A 2 -19.61 -49.66 7.69
N LYS A 3 -19.64 -50.53 6.68
CA LYS A 3 -18.66 -50.52 5.56
C LYS A 3 -18.83 -49.33 4.60
N PHE A 4 -20.04 -48.79 4.50
CA PHE A 4 -20.34 -47.61 3.67
C PHE A 4 -19.89 -46.32 4.39
N LEU A 5 -20.05 -46.27 5.71
CA LEU A 5 -19.59 -45.16 6.55
C LEU A 5 -18.06 -45.06 6.58
N ALA A 6 -17.36 -46.20 6.60
CA ALA A 6 -15.90 -46.25 6.54
C ALA A 6 -15.35 -45.76 5.20
N LEU A 7 -16.02 -46.08 4.09
CA LEU A 7 -15.62 -45.62 2.76
C LEU A 7 -15.83 -44.11 2.59
N LEU A 8 -16.90 -43.54 3.17
CA LEU A 8 -17.18 -42.11 3.15
C LEU A 8 -16.13 -41.31 3.95
N LEU A 9 -15.69 -41.83 5.11
CA LEU A 9 -14.65 -41.20 5.93
C LEU A 9 -13.28 -41.18 5.25
N ILE A 10 -12.94 -42.24 4.50
CA ILE A 10 -11.70 -42.31 3.73
C ILE A 10 -11.73 -41.30 2.57
N ILE A 11 -12.86 -41.15 1.88
CA ILE A 11 -13.01 -40.16 0.80
C ILE A 11 -12.89 -38.71 1.33
N LEU A 12 -13.39 -38.42 2.53
CA LEU A 12 -13.22 -37.12 3.20
C LEU A 12 -11.76 -36.82 3.57
N LEU A 13 -10.94 -37.83 3.83
CA LEU A 13 -9.50 -37.69 4.09
C LEU A 13 -8.65 -37.50 2.83
N PHE A 14 -9.22 -37.79 1.65
CA PHE A 14 -8.58 -37.61 0.34
C PHE A 14 -9.18 -36.46 -0.48
N LEU A 15 -10.07 -35.65 0.12
CA LEU A 15 -10.37 -34.35 -0.47
C LEU A 15 -9.04 -33.60 -0.50
N PRO A 16 -8.51 -33.21 -1.67
CA PRO A 16 -7.42 -32.26 -1.68
C PRO A 16 -7.93 -31.08 -0.87
N ASN A 17 -7.18 -30.68 0.16
CA ASN A 17 -7.24 -29.30 0.59
C ASN A 17 -6.94 -28.53 -0.68
N LEU A 18 -7.98 -28.07 -1.37
CA LEU A 18 -7.90 -26.94 -2.26
C LEU A 18 -7.54 -25.79 -1.32
N ALA A 19 -6.26 -25.74 -0.94
CA ALA A 19 -5.61 -24.50 -0.65
C ALA A 19 -5.72 -23.74 -1.97
N PHE A 20 -6.81 -22.99 -2.10
CA PHE A 20 -6.75 -21.78 -2.91
C PHE A 20 -5.46 -21.12 -2.45
N ALA A 21 -4.54 -20.90 -3.40
CA ALA A 21 -3.35 -20.12 -3.08
C ALA A 21 -3.87 -18.86 -2.41
N GLU A 22 -3.66 -18.74 -1.11
CA GLU A 22 -4.07 -17.56 -0.37
C GLU A 22 -3.32 -16.42 -1.04
N ASP A 23 -4.06 -15.43 -1.55
CA ASP A 23 -3.45 -14.29 -2.22
C ASP A 23 -2.43 -13.70 -1.24
N ALA A 24 -1.14 -13.81 -1.61
CA ALA A 24 -0.05 -13.55 -0.68
C ALA A 24 -0.13 -12.13 -0.12
N LEU A 25 -0.60 -11.20 -0.95
CA LEU A 25 -0.86 -9.82 -0.60
C LEU A 25 -2.34 -9.62 -0.24
N GLN A 26 -2.59 -9.27 1.01
CA GLN A 26 -3.94 -9.02 1.52
C GLN A 26 -4.13 -7.53 1.86
N VAL A 27 -5.28 -6.99 1.47
CA VAL A 27 -5.70 -5.65 1.89
C VAL A 27 -6.14 -5.75 3.35
N VAL A 28 -5.36 -5.15 4.26
CA VAL A 28 -5.63 -5.16 5.70
C VAL A 28 -6.34 -3.91 6.18
N ASP A 29 -6.24 -2.82 5.41
CA ASP A 29 -7.02 -1.61 5.62
C ASP A 29 -7.15 -0.83 4.31
N SER A 30 -8.27 -0.14 4.13
CA SER A 30 -8.52 0.67 2.94
C SER A 30 -9.56 1.74 3.20
N ASN A 31 -9.48 2.83 2.45
CA ASN A 31 -10.47 3.90 2.50
C ASN A 31 -10.59 4.61 1.15
N ILE A 32 -11.77 5.17 0.89
CA ILE A 32 -12.08 5.92 -0.32
C ILE A 32 -12.63 7.29 0.05
N PHE A 33 -12.09 8.32 -0.59
CA PHE A 33 -12.47 9.72 -0.40
C PHE A 33 -12.94 10.29 -1.72
N ILE A 34 -14.17 10.79 -1.77
CA ILE A 34 -14.68 11.52 -2.94
C ILE A 34 -14.39 13.00 -2.72
N VAL A 35 -13.42 13.53 -3.46
CA VAL A 35 -12.96 14.90 -3.33
C VAL A 35 -13.39 15.70 -4.56
N GLY A 36 -14.40 16.55 -4.41
CA GLY A 36 -15.01 17.29 -5.52
C GLY A 36 -16.01 16.46 -6.32
N LYS A 37 -16.36 16.90 -7.53
CA LYS A 37 -17.51 16.35 -8.28
C LYS A 37 -17.22 15.04 -9.03
N ASN A 38 -15.99 14.78 -9.47
CA ASN A 38 -15.67 13.62 -10.33
C ASN A 38 -14.30 13.01 -10.03
N TYR A 39 -13.84 13.13 -8.78
CA TYR A 39 -12.52 12.69 -8.39
C TYR A 39 -12.57 11.97 -7.05
N GLY A 40 -12.02 10.76 -7.01
CA GLY A 40 -11.89 9.95 -5.82
C GLY A 40 -10.43 9.60 -5.54
N LEU A 41 -10.11 9.43 -4.28
CA LEU A 41 -8.82 8.92 -3.81
C LEU A 41 -9.08 7.62 -3.08
N TYR A 42 -8.44 6.55 -3.54
CA TYR A 42 -8.45 5.27 -2.83
C TYR A 42 -7.07 5.03 -2.23
N PHE A 43 -7.06 4.71 -0.94
CA PHE A 43 -5.86 4.37 -0.19
C PHE A 43 -6.02 2.97 0.38
N ALA A 44 -4.95 2.19 0.35
CA ALA A 44 -4.92 0.88 0.99
C ALA A 44 -3.57 0.57 1.63
N LYS A 45 -3.63 -0.18 2.72
CA LYS A 45 -2.50 -0.89 3.31
C LYS A 45 -2.62 -2.36 2.93
N VAL A 46 -1.55 -2.88 2.34
CA VAL A 46 -1.49 -4.27 1.87
C VAL A 46 -0.36 -4.97 2.59
N GLU A 47 -0.62 -6.11 3.19
CA GLU A 47 0.36 -6.90 3.93
C GLU A 47 0.66 -8.20 3.19
N ASN A 48 1.93 -8.62 3.20
CA ASN A 48 2.28 -9.96 2.77
C ASN A 48 2.04 -10.95 3.92
N LYS A 49 1.01 -11.77 3.76
CA LYS A 49 0.62 -12.83 4.70
C LYS A 49 1.24 -14.19 4.38
N SER A 50 1.96 -14.31 3.25
CA SER A 50 2.70 -15.54 2.92
C SER A 50 4.01 -15.66 3.71
N ASP A 51 4.64 -16.81 3.60
CA ASP A 51 5.94 -17.13 4.20
C ASP A 51 7.14 -16.81 3.29
N LYS A 52 6.91 -16.18 2.14
CA LYS A 52 7.96 -15.82 1.17
C LYS A 52 7.89 -14.36 0.73
N PRO A 53 9.02 -13.76 0.30
CA PRO A 53 9.00 -12.45 -0.36
C PRO A 53 8.18 -12.50 -1.64
N VAL A 54 7.32 -11.50 -1.84
CA VAL A 54 6.50 -11.39 -3.05
C VAL A 54 6.68 -10.05 -3.74
N LEU A 55 6.72 -10.08 -5.06
CA LEU A 55 6.70 -8.94 -5.96
C LEU A 55 5.25 -8.64 -6.35
N TYR A 56 4.81 -7.41 -6.12
CA TYR A 56 3.59 -6.88 -6.71
C TYR A 56 3.70 -6.82 -8.24
N GLU A 57 2.75 -7.39 -8.97
CA GLU A 57 2.70 -7.33 -10.43
C GLU A 57 1.65 -6.34 -10.94
N ASP A 58 0.42 -6.46 -10.47
CA ASP A 58 -0.72 -5.70 -10.97
C ASP A 58 -1.85 -5.68 -9.93
N GLY A 59 -2.81 -4.77 -10.09
CA GLY A 59 -3.98 -4.74 -9.24
C GLY A 59 -5.18 -4.13 -9.92
N VAL A 60 -6.35 -4.65 -9.52
CA VAL A 60 -7.66 -4.24 -10.02
C VAL A 60 -8.50 -3.75 -8.85
N LEU A 61 -8.93 -2.50 -8.89
CA LEU A 61 -9.92 -1.95 -7.97
C LEU A 61 -11.29 -2.02 -8.61
N ASP A 62 -12.10 -2.94 -8.12
CA ASP A 62 -13.50 -3.04 -8.47
C ASP A 62 -14.33 -2.11 -7.59
N MET A 63 -15.22 -1.38 -8.24
CA MET A 63 -16.28 -0.62 -7.59
C MET A 63 -17.56 -1.44 -7.65
N LEU A 64 -18.20 -1.60 -6.50
CA LEU A 64 -19.34 -2.49 -6.31
C LEU A 64 -20.59 -1.68 -5.94
N ASP A 65 -21.74 -2.07 -6.50
CA ASP A 65 -23.04 -1.59 -6.05
C ASP A 65 -23.40 -2.15 -4.65
N GLU A 66 -24.54 -1.74 -4.11
CA GLU A 66 -25.01 -2.21 -2.79
C GLU A 66 -25.21 -3.74 -2.72
N LYS A 67 -25.48 -4.38 -3.87
CA LYS A 67 -25.70 -5.82 -4.02
C LYS A 67 -24.39 -6.59 -4.24
N GLY A 68 -23.25 -5.91 -4.36
CA GLY A 68 -21.94 -6.50 -4.59
C GLY A 68 -21.62 -6.78 -6.05
N ASN A 69 -22.37 -6.24 -7.01
CA ASN A 69 -22.04 -6.37 -8.43
C ASN A 69 -21.00 -5.34 -8.84
N ILE A 70 -20.03 -5.75 -9.66
CA ILE A 70 -19.04 -4.84 -10.24
C ILE A 70 -19.74 -3.86 -11.20
N VAL A 71 -19.65 -2.57 -10.90
CA VAL A 71 -20.15 -1.49 -11.75
C VAL A 71 -19.05 -0.84 -12.59
N SER A 72 -17.81 -0.88 -12.11
CA SER A 72 -16.63 -0.37 -12.81
C SER A 72 -15.36 -1.00 -12.21
N SER A 73 -14.27 -0.95 -12.96
CA SER A 73 -12.96 -1.43 -12.52
C SER A 73 -11.85 -0.50 -13.01
N ASP A 74 -10.84 -0.27 -12.17
CA ASP A 74 -9.56 0.30 -12.57
C ASP A 74 -8.48 -0.78 -12.51
N LYS A 75 -7.71 -0.97 -13.59
CA LYS A 75 -6.95 -2.21 -13.86
C LYS A 75 -5.42 -2.07 -13.86
N TYR A 76 -4.89 -0.91 -13.51
CA TYR A 76 -3.44 -0.66 -13.53
C TYR A 76 -2.98 0.00 -12.23
N ILE A 77 -3.34 -0.63 -11.12
CA ILE A 77 -2.93 -0.16 -9.81
C ILE A 77 -1.58 -0.78 -9.53
N MET A 78 -0.57 0.03 -9.28
CA MET A 78 0.76 -0.45 -8.88
C MET A 78 1.30 0.44 -7.75
N PRO A 79 1.97 -0.13 -6.73
CA PRO A 79 2.80 0.67 -5.86
C PRO A 79 3.92 1.27 -6.71
N ARG A 80 4.06 2.60 -6.69
CA ARG A 80 5.10 3.31 -7.44
C ARG A 80 6.52 3.13 -6.88
N GLN A 81 6.67 2.42 -5.76
CA GLN A 81 7.98 2.07 -5.22
C GLN A 81 8.67 1.06 -6.15
N TYR A 82 9.87 1.41 -6.64
CA TYR A 82 10.66 0.49 -7.45
C TYR A 82 10.93 -0.82 -6.68
N HIS A 83 10.75 -1.92 -7.40
CA HIS A 83 10.72 -3.33 -7.01
C HIS A 83 9.44 -3.87 -6.38
N GLY A 84 8.52 -3.12 -5.76
CA GLY A 84 7.24 -3.69 -5.28
C GLY A 84 7.34 -4.98 -4.43
N ILE A 85 8.51 -5.27 -3.82
CA ILE A 85 8.74 -6.48 -3.04
C ILE A 85 8.29 -6.23 -1.61
N ILE A 86 7.56 -7.20 -1.06
CA ILE A 86 7.06 -7.17 0.30
C ILE A 86 7.44 -8.51 0.93
N ASN A 87 8.29 -8.50 1.95
CA ASN A 87 8.69 -9.66 2.74
C ASN A 87 7.55 -10.15 3.63
N PRO A 88 7.61 -11.40 4.12
CA PRO A 88 6.63 -11.92 5.08
C PRO A 88 6.42 -10.99 6.28
N GLY A 89 5.17 -10.65 6.58
CA GLY A 89 4.79 -9.75 7.67
C GLY A 89 5.06 -8.25 7.42
N GLU A 90 5.65 -7.88 6.28
CA GLU A 90 5.75 -6.49 5.86
C GLU A 90 4.49 -6.03 5.11
N TYR A 91 4.38 -4.71 4.93
CA TYR A 91 3.29 -4.09 4.20
C TYR A 91 3.75 -3.00 3.24
N ALA A 92 2.88 -2.64 2.30
CA ALA A 92 3.04 -1.49 1.42
C ALA A 92 1.75 -0.65 1.39
N TYR A 93 1.90 0.60 0.97
CA TYR A 93 0.80 1.50 0.73
C TYR A 93 0.48 1.59 -0.75
N ILE A 94 -0.81 1.61 -1.07
CA ILE A 94 -1.33 1.75 -2.42
C ILE A 94 -2.22 2.98 -2.47
N LYS A 95 -1.95 3.84 -3.45
CA LYS A 95 -2.77 4.99 -3.81
C LYS A 95 -3.24 4.81 -5.25
N THR A 96 -4.55 4.93 -5.46
CA THR A 96 -5.09 5.15 -6.81
C THR A 96 -6.09 6.30 -6.81
N THR A 97 -6.35 6.83 -8.00
CA THR A 97 -7.29 7.91 -8.22
C THR A 97 -8.45 7.41 -9.05
N LEU A 98 -9.67 7.67 -8.61
CA LEU A 98 -10.87 7.40 -9.36
C LEU A 98 -11.29 8.66 -10.11
N SER A 99 -11.71 8.52 -11.37
CA SER A 99 -12.16 9.65 -12.18
C SER A 99 -13.45 9.31 -12.92
N GLY A 100 -14.26 10.34 -13.16
CA GLY A 100 -15.52 10.23 -13.89
C GLY A 100 -16.70 9.81 -13.01
N ASP A 101 -17.67 9.11 -13.61
CA ASP A 101 -18.95 8.76 -12.97
C ASP A 101 -18.79 7.85 -11.74
N SER A 102 -17.68 7.14 -11.63
CA SER A 102 -17.31 6.31 -10.47
C SER A 102 -17.17 7.09 -9.17
N ALA A 103 -16.91 8.40 -9.23
CA ALA A 103 -16.77 9.24 -8.05
C ALA A 103 -18.12 9.78 -7.51
N ASN A 104 -19.25 9.58 -8.21
CA ASN A 104 -20.54 10.19 -7.87
C ASN A 104 -21.48 9.31 -7.05
N VAL A 105 -21.05 8.12 -6.64
CA VAL A 105 -21.91 7.11 -6.00
C VAL A 105 -21.21 6.57 -4.75
N ASN A 106 -21.98 6.27 -3.70
CA ASN A 106 -21.49 5.54 -2.51
C ASN A 106 -21.20 4.09 -2.90
N LEU A 107 -20.04 3.86 -3.53
CA LEU A 107 -19.62 2.55 -3.99
C LEU A 107 -18.81 1.84 -2.91
N LYS A 108 -19.05 0.54 -2.77
CA LYS A 108 -18.09 -0.33 -2.07
C LYS A 108 -16.90 -0.56 -2.99
N THR A 109 -15.73 -0.81 -2.42
CA THR A 109 -14.52 -1.08 -3.19
C THR A 109 -13.94 -2.44 -2.82
N GLN A 110 -13.36 -3.11 -3.81
CA GLN A 110 -12.61 -4.34 -3.62
C GLN A 110 -11.33 -4.25 -4.46
N LEU A 111 -10.17 -4.25 -3.80
CA LEU A 111 -8.88 -4.30 -4.47
C LEU A 111 -8.39 -5.74 -4.53
N ASN A 112 -8.23 -6.25 -5.75
CA ASN A 112 -7.63 -7.54 -6.04
C ASN A 112 -6.18 -7.32 -6.50
N ILE A 113 -5.24 -8.06 -5.92
CA ILE A 113 -3.80 -7.84 -6.12
C ILE A 113 -3.17 -9.10 -6.67
N LYS A 114 -2.47 -8.95 -7.80
CA LYS A 114 -1.64 -9.99 -8.37
C LYS A 114 -0.21 -9.84 -7.87
N SER A 115 0.34 -10.93 -7.37
CA SER A 115 1.74 -11.00 -6.95
C SER A 115 2.39 -12.30 -7.39
N ARG A 116 3.73 -12.31 -7.42
CA ARG A 116 4.54 -13.51 -7.64
C ARG A 116 5.67 -13.58 -6.61
N GLU A 117 6.17 -14.77 -6.32
CA GLU A 117 7.36 -14.95 -5.48
C GLU A 117 8.55 -14.15 -6.07
N SER A 118 9.29 -13.44 -5.20
CA SER A 118 10.49 -12.68 -5.57
C SER A 118 11.74 -13.34 -4.98
N LYS A 119 12.83 -13.31 -5.75
CA LYS A 119 14.17 -13.71 -5.29
C LYS A 119 15.10 -12.51 -5.05
N ASN A 120 14.62 -11.31 -5.33
CA ASN A 120 15.39 -10.09 -5.18
C ASN A 120 15.38 -9.66 -3.71
N GLU A 121 16.49 -9.09 -3.25
CA GLU A 121 16.64 -8.60 -1.89
C GLU A 121 16.49 -7.08 -1.81
N TYR A 122 16.08 -6.61 -0.63
CA TYR A 122 16.01 -5.19 -0.32
C TYR A 122 16.25 -4.96 1.18
N ALA A 123 16.69 -3.75 1.50
CA ALA A 123 16.77 -3.26 2.86
C ALA A 123 15.55 -2.39 3.19
N VAL A 124 15.05 -2.52 4.41
CA VAL A 124 14.09 -1.60 5.02
C VAL A 124 14.83 -0.71 6.02
N PHE A 125 14.59 0.58 5.96
CA PHE A 125 15.14 1.51 6.95
C PHE A 125 14.11 1.77 8.05
N GLU A 126 14.58 1.75 9.29
CA GLU A 126 13.85 2.42 10.36
C GLU A 126 13.70 3.90 10.03
N SER A 127 12.54 4.45 10.34
CA SER A 127 12.24 5.86 10.09
C SER A 127 11.48 6.50 11.23
N GLU A 128 11.82 7.75 11.51
CA GLU A 128 11.02 8.63 12.35
C GLU A 128 10.03 9.38 11.47
N THR A 129 8.74 9.33 11.83
CA THR A 129 7.69 9.99 11.05
C THR A 129 6.99 11.05 11.89
N THR A 130 6.86 12.25 11.34
CA THR A 130 6.06 13.34 11.91
C THR A 130 5.15 13.92 10.84
N PHE A 131 4.11 14.64 11.25
CA PHE A 131 3.27 15.38 10.31
C PHE A 131 2.96 16.76 10.87
N LYS A 132 2.77 17.73 9.97
CA LYS A 132 2.46 19.11 10.31
C LYS A 132 1.35 19.64 9.42
N TYR A 133 0.36 20.27 10.05
CA TYR A 133 -0.65 21.09 9.40
C TYR A 133 -0.37 22.56 9.72
N ALA A 134 0.07 23.33 8.73
CA ALA A 134 0.34 24.75 8.98
C ALA A 134 -0.87 25.63 8.70
N SER A 135 -1.70 25.30 7.70
CA SER A 135 -2.87 26.11 7.32
C SER A 135 -3.73 25.43 6.25
N PRO A 136 -5.05 25.73 6.18
CA PRO A 136 -5.89 25.38 5.03
C PRO A 136 -5.35 25.90 3.68
N TYR A 137 -4.51 26.95 3.68
CA TYR A 137 -3.94 27.54 2.46
C TYR A 137 -2.46 27.20 2.20
N GLY A 138 -1.85 26.31 2.98
CA GLY A 138 -0.50 25.83 2.66
C GLY A 138 0.26 25.14 3.80
N ASN A 139 1.26 24.35 3.38
CA ASN A 139 2.22 23.60 4.19
C ASN A 139 1.65 22.46 5.05
N ASN A 140 1.06 21.47 4.40
CA ASN A 140 0.55 20.26 5.04
C ASN A 140 1.38 19.06 4.58
N TYR A 141 2.18 18.52 5.48
CA TYR A 141 3.23 17.58 5.12
C TYR A 141 3.34 16.43 6.10
N ILE A 142 3.72 15.28 5.56
CA ILE A 142 4.35 14.20 6.34
C ILE A 142 5.86 14.31 6.10
N TYR A 143 6.63 14.17 7.17
CA TYR A 143 8.07 14.07 7.14
C TYR A 143 8.48 12.69 7.60
N ALA A 144 9.26 11.98 6.79
CA ALA A 144 9.86 10.70 7.16
C ALA A 144 11.38 10.83 7.10
N THR A 145 12.05 10.63 8.23
CA THR A 145 13.51 10.72 8.36
C THR A 145 14.09 9.33 8.54
N PHE A 146 15.06 8.97 7.71
CA PHE A 146 15.80 7.72 7.81
C PHE A 146 17.30 7.97 7.73
N THR A 147 18.08 6.99 8.17
CA THR A 147 19.55 7.04 8.14
C THR A 147 20.09 5.93 7.26
N ASN A 148 20.95 6.28 6.30
CA ASN A 148 21.75 5.29 5.60
C ASN A 148 22.85 4.80 6.54
N THR A 149 22.71 3.58 7.06
CA THR A 149 23.70 2.96 7.96
C THR A 149 24.77 2.14 7.24
N SER A 150 24.74 2.10 5.91
CA SER A 150 25.75 1.42 5.10
C SER A 150 27.01 2.26 4.92
N ASP A 151 28.06 1.65 4.38
CA ASP A 151 29.34 2.27 4.02
C ASP A 151 29.36 2.85 2.59
N LYS A 152 28.25 2.74 1.84
CA LYS A 152 28.11 3.23 0.46
C LYS A 152 27.09 4.35 0.36
N THR A 153 27.27 5.24 -0.61
CA THR A 153 26.21 6.19 -0.99
C THR A 153 25.09 5.42 -1.70
N LEU A 154 23.85 5.61 -1.25
CA LEU A 154 22.68 4.92 -1.81
C LEU A 154 21.88 5.86 -2.73
N TYR A 155 21.35 5.30 -3.81
CA TYR A 155 20.49 5.99 -4.79
C TYR A 155 19.23 5.17 -5.06
N GLY A 156 18.18 5.80 -5.57
CA GLY A 156 16.97 5.10 -5.96
C GLY A 156 16.18 4.53 -4.77
N ILE A 157 16.11 5.27 -3.67
CA ILE A 157 15.40 4.86 -2.46
C ILE A 157 13.91 5.12 -2.63
N GLY A 158 13.10 4.07 -2.46
CA GLY A 158 11.65 4.15 -2.49
C GLY A 158 11.09 4.49 -1.12
N CYS A 159 10.25 5.51 -1.03
CA CYS A 159 9.67 5.99 0.22
C CYS A 159 8.15 6.05 0.07
N SER A 160 7.42 5.62 1.08
CA SER A 160 5.97 5.81 1.16
C SER A 160 5.60 6.23 2.56
N ALA A 161 4.53 7.00 2.69
CA ALA A 161 4.01 7.44 3.96
C ALA A 161 2.49 7.38 3.98
N ALA A 162 1.92 7.21 5.16
CA ALA A 162 0.48 7.19 5.38
C ALA A 162 0.09 7.99 6.63
N LEU A 163 -1.18 8.42 6.65
CA LEU A 163 -1.84 8.96 7.83
C LEU A 163 -2.99 8.06 8.26
N TYR A 164 -3.22 8.06 9.56
CA TYR A 164 -4.30 7.34 10.20
C TYR A 164 -5.11 8.25 11.10
N ASP A 165 -6.42 7.98 11.18
CA ASP A 165 -7.31 8.60 12.17
C ASP A 165 -7.29 7.87 13.53
N ALA A 166 -8.11 8.36 14.46
CA ALA A 166 -8.22 7.83 15.82
C ALA A 166 -8.71 6.36 15.89
N ASP A 167 -9.44 5.91 14.87
CA ASP A 167 -9.92 4.52 14.77
C ASP A 167 -8.88 3.60 14.11
N GLY A 168 -7.72 4.15 13.74
CA GLY A 168 -6.66 3.43 13.06
C GLY A 168 -6.93 3.20 11.58
N LYS A 169 -7.87 3.94 10.97
CA LYS A 169 -8.14 3.86 9.53
C LYS A 169 -7.19 4.72 8.73
N ILE A 170 -6.71 4.18 7.61
CA ILE A 170 -5.92 4.92 6.64
C ILE A 170 -6.78 6.02 6.02
N ILE A 171 -6.25 7.24 6.04
CA ILE A 171 -6.95 8.42 5.50
C ILE A 171 -6.14 9.12 4.40
N PHE A 172 -4.87 8.78 4.28
CA PHE A 172 -3.99 9.26 3.22
C PHE A 172 -2.81 8.30 3.07
N CYS A 173 -2.34 8.12 1.85
CA CYS A 173 -0.96 7.70 1.62
C CYS A 173 -0.40 8.35 0.36
N ASP A 174 0.92 8.40 0.28
CA ASP A 174 1.65 8.86 -0.91
C ASP A 174 3.01 8.18 -0.97
N ASP A 175 3.63 8.23 -2.13
CA ASP A 175 4.94 7.63 -2.39
C ASP A 175 5.86 8.60 -3.13
N LYS A 176 7.16 8.41 -2.92
CA LYS A 176 8.23 9.17 -3.58
C LYS A 176 9.41 8.26 -3.89
N TRP A 177 10.15 8.63 -4.93
CA TRP A 177 11.39 7.96 -5.31
C TRP A 177 12.54 8.95 -5.31
N ILE A 178 13.56 8.68 -4.49
CA ILE A 178 14.78 9.49 -4.40
C ILE A 178 15.80 8.94 -5.39
N LEU A 179 15.70 9.35 -6.67
CA LEU A 179 16.58 8.89 -7.74
C LEU A 179 17.89 9.67 -7.82
N GLU A 180 17.80 11.00 -7.77
CA GLU A 180 18.90 11.90 -8.15
C GLU A 180 19.78 12.34 -6.98
N ILE A 181 19.31 12.08 -5.74
CA ILE A 181 20.01 12.47 -4.51
C ILE A 181 20.66 11.24 -3.91
N GLY A 182 21.99 11.25 -3.85
CA GLY A 182 22.76 10.22 -3.15
C GLY A 182 22.67 10.43 -1.64
N VAL A 183 22.21 9.41 -0.92
CA VAL A 183 22.21 9.42 0.55
C VAL A 183 23.54 8.86 1.03
N HIS A 184 24.40 9.72 1.57
CA HIS A 184 25.76 9.36 1.97
C HIS A 184 25.79 8.41 3.18
N PRO A 185 26.88 7.63 3.33
CA PRO A 185 27.09 6.76 4.49
C PRO A 185 26.90 7.48 5.82
N ASN A 186 26.18 6.85 6.75
CA ASN A 186 25.93 7.34 8.11
C ASN A 186 25.29 8.73 8.19
N THR A 187 24.51 9.11 7.16
CA THR A 187 23.77 10.38 7.15
C THR A 187 22.27 10.15 7.17
N SER A 188 21.55 11.08 7.79
CA SER A 188 20.09 11.09 7.81
C SER A 188 19.53 11.96 6.70
N THR A 189 18.45 11.50 6.07
CA THR A 189 17.69 12.23 5.04
C THR A 189 16.23 12.29 5.43
N THR A 190 15.62 13.46 5.25
CA THR A 190 14.20 13.69 5.50
C THR A 190 13.44 13.83 4.19
N VAL A 191 12.44 12.98 3.99
CA VAL A 191 11.53 13.00 2.84
C VAL A 191 10.24 13.71 3.24
N ARG A 192 9.80 14.64 2.39
CA ARG A 192 8.54 15.36 2.58
C ARG A 192 7.48 14.84 1.62
N PHE A 193 6.33 14.41 2.14
CA PHE A 193 5.14 14.05 1.38
C PHE A 193 4.11 15.16 1.48
N ASP A 194 3.54 15.56 0.35
CA ASP A 194 2.65 16.73 0.27
C ASP A 194 1.20 16.27 0.39
N ILE A 195 0.47 16.83 1.35
CA ILE A 195 -0.96 16.55 1.55
C ILE A 195 -1.75 17.67 0.88
N HIS A 196 -2.53 17.32 -0.14
CA HIS A 196 -3.35 18.29 -0.87
C HIS A 196 -4.40 18.93 0.05
N SER A 197 -4.58 20.25 -0.05
CA SER A 197 -5.53 21.00 0.78
C SER A 197 -6.98 20.52 0.61
N SER A 198 -7.36 20.07 -0.58
CA SER A 198 -8.70 19.54 -0.85
C SER A 198 -9.05 18.30 -0.02
N LEU A 199 -8.06 17.49 0.32
CA LEU A 199 -8.28 16.34 1.23
C LEU A 199 -8.46 16.79 2.68
N LEU A 200 -7.79 17.87 3.09
CA LEU A 200 -7.97 18.44 4.42
C LEU A 200 -9.31 19.17 4.58
N ASP A 201 -9.78 19.82 3.52
CA ASP A 201 -11.14 20.37 3.49
C ASP A 201 -12.15 19.24 3.67
N TYR A 202 -11.98 18.12 2.95
CA TYR A 202 -12.81 16.92 3.15
C TYR A 202 -12.73 16.40 4.59
N PHE A 203 -11.53 16.30 5.17
CA PHE A 203 -11.36 15.85 6.56
C PHE A 203 -12.13 16.76 7.53
N LYS A 204 -12.03 18.08 7.35
CA LYS A 204 -12.74 19.05 8.18
C LYS A 204 -14.26 18.93 8.05
N GLU A 205 -14.76 18.81 6.82
CA GLU A 205 -16.20 18.67 6.54
C GLU A 205 -16.78 17.37 7.13
N ASN A 206 -15.96 16.32 7.21
CA ASN A 206 -16.38 14.99 7.67
C ASN A 206 -15.88 14.64 9.08
N ASN A 207 -15.34 15.61 9.83
CA ASN A 207 -14.79 15.42 11.19
C ASN A 207 -13.71 14.32 11.31
N ILE A 208 -12.89 14.15 10.27
CA ILE A 208 -11.77 13.22 10.24
C ILE A 208 -10.54 13.93 10.81
N VAL A 209 -9.94 13.34 11.84
CA VAL A 209 -8.76 13.91 12.51
C VAL A 209 -7.58 12.95 12.36
N PRO A 210 -6.54 13.32 11.60
CA PRO A 210 -5.28 12.59 11.55
C PRO A 210 -4.60 12.60 12.92
N VAL A 211 -4.22 11.43 13.43
CA VAL A 211 -3.57 11.30 14.75
C VAL A 211 -2.19 10.65 14.66
N LYS A 212 -1.92 9.90 13.59
CA LYS A 212 -0.68 9.14 13.42
C LYS A 212 -0.21 9.21 11.98
N ALA A 213 1.09 9.34 11.81
CA ALA A 213 1.77 9.11 10.55
C ALA A 213 2.67 7.87 10.64
N ASP A 214 2.92 7.24 9.49
CA ASP A 214 3.80 6.10 9.35
C ASP A 214 4.53 6.19 8.00
N ALA A 215 5.70 5.56 7.88
CA ALA A 215 6.45 5.52 6.64
C ALA A 215 7.19 4.20 6.42
N VAL A 216 7.26 3.78 5.15
CA VAL A 216 8.01 2.60 4.70
C VAL A 216 9.05 3.02 3.68
N ILE A 217 10.32 2.82 4.03
CA ILE A 217 11.47 3.26 3.25
C ILE A 217 12.29 2.03 2.87
N ARG A 218 12.46 1.82 1.56
CA ARG A 218 13.07 0.63 0.97
C ARG A 218 14.18 1.00 -0.01
N TYR A 219 15.23 0.20 0.02
CA TYR A 219 16.31 0.24 -0.96
C TYR A 219 16.55 -1.15 -1.51
N ALA A 220 16.43 -1.29 -2.84
CA ALA A 220 16.72 -2.54 -3.49
C ALA A 220 18.22 -2.82 -3.48
N ILE A 221 18.60 -3.99 -2.99
CA ILE A 221 19.99 -4.44 -2.99
C ILE A 221 20.22 -5.05 -4.38
N LYS A 222 20.96 -4.33 -5.23
CA LYS A 222 21.38 -4.83 -6.54
C LYS A 222 22.78 -5.43 -6.41
N ASP A 223 22.97 -6.64 -6.94
CA ASP A 223 24.29 -7.22 -7.20
C ASP A 223 24.98 -6.42 -8.33
N ASP A 224 25.59 -5.27 -8.00
CA ASP A 224 26.58 -4.46 -8.75
C ASP A 224 26.46 -4.30 -10.29
N ASN A 225 25.35 -4.68 -10.92
CA ASN A 225 25.14 -4.63 -12.36
C ASN A 225 23.67 -4.27 -12.64
N ILE A 226 23.42 -3.01 -12.98
CA ILE A 226 22.83 -2.60 -14.28
C ILE A 226 22.66 -1.08 -14.33
N ILE A 227 23.13 -0.58 -15.46
CA ILE A 227 23.10 0.75 -16.06
C ILE A 227 21.63 1.18 -16.32
N TYR A 228 21.38 2.50 -16.18
CA TYR A 228 20.11 3.18 -16.48
C TYR A 228 19.49 2.81 -17.83
#